data_AF-A0A838DZA1-F1
#
_entry.id   AF-A0A838DZA1-F1
#
_cell.length_a   1.000
_cell.length_b   1.000
_cell.length_c   1.000
_cell.angle_alpha   90.00
_cell.angle_beta   90.00
_cell.angle_gamma   90.00
#
_symmetry.space_group_name_H-M   'P 1'
#
loop_
_entity.id
_entity.type
_entity.pdbx_description
1 polymer ?
#
loop_
_entity_poly.entity_id
_entity_poly.type
_entity_poly.pdbx_seq_one_letter_code
_entity_poly.pdbx_strand_id
1 'polypeptide(L)'
;RPTVTDTTEMCMSATLYNALDSAGFKGAVMDGRPWVMGWRESSHLYTYGDDGPYACPIESKQTSGRGRRAPAKLAATGEYQKAPYLLTRHLELSDDVGYRFSNTGWSGFPLYAATYADWIARTWGDFLFLGWDFETFGEHHRQDSGIFEFMRALPGELAQHGVQTLTPGEVIAKFGAPTSTHHLPLPIYPTTWAGSGGMEFFLGNSAQQTILQLMSHVYGMARLTENPDLLDLAIWLAQSDNLHLIQWFGRSGPEAEVSAYFTPREWWDLGPDRIIHEQQQVYINTLRAMEPYLPARMARREPHKPPTKSPRRKREEAAEVEVRKPHHNLGNNSVQYRLQKHPV
;
A
#
# COMPACT_ATOMS: atom_id res chain seq x y z
N ARG A 1 9.67 -10.21 22.12
CA ARG A 1 9.33 -9.40 20.92
C ARG A 1 8.65 -10.34 19.92
N PRO A 2 7.62 -9.90 19.19
CA PRO A 2 7.03 -10.70 18.13
C PRO A 2 8.10 -11.10 17.12
N THR A 3 8.08 -12.35 16.66
CA THR A 3 9.05 -12.90 15.69
C THR A 3 8.46 -13.03 14.29
N VAL A 4 7.14 -13.04 14.18
CA VAL A 4 6.39 -13.06 12.92
C VAL A 4 5.49 -11.85 12.92
N THR A 5 5.37 -11.17 11.78
CA THR A 5 4.54 -9.96 11.65
C THR A 5 3.53 -10.08 10.54
N ASP A 6 2.44 -9.35 10.70
CA ASP A 6 1.57 -8.95 9.61
C ASP A 6 1.94 -7.54 9.16
N THR A 7 1.89 -7.29 7.86
CA THR A 7 2.00 -5.96 7.29
C THR A 7 0.60 -5.42 7.06
N THR A 8 0.41 -4.12 7.22
CA THR A 8 -0.89 -3.49 6.95
C THR A 8 -1.43 -3.93 5.59
N GLU A 9 -2.65 -4.49 5.56
CA GLU A 9 -3.34 -4.98 4.36
C GLU A 9 -2.60 -6.12 3.63
N MET A 10 -1.84 -6.93 4.39
CA MET A 10 -0.89 -7.93 3.90
C MET A 10 0.01 -7.38 2.78
N CYS A 11 0.36 -6.09 2.90
CA CYS A 11 1.09 -5.39 1.86
C CYS A 11 2.53 -5.93 1.75
N MET A 12 2.93 -6.38 0.56
CA MET A 12 4.22 -7.03 0.37
C MET A 12 4.91 -6.62 -0.94
N SER A 13 6.22 -6.40 -0.87
CA SER A 13 7.12 -6.16 -2.01
C SER A 13 8.53 -6.56 -1.63
N ALA A 14 9.44 -6.63 -2.61
CA ALA A 14 10.86 -6.84 -2.34
C ALA A 14 11.44 -5.80 -1.35
N THR A 15 11.01 -4.53 -1.45
CA THR A 15 11.47 -3.46 -0.56
C THR A 15 10.97 -3.65 0.87
N LEU A 16 9.68 -4.01 1.03
CA LEU A 16 9.10 -4.27 2.35
C LEU A 16 9.72 -5.49 3.00
N TYR A 17 9.94 -6.56 2.23
CA TYR A 17 10.63 -7.76 2.70
C TYR A 17 12.02 -7.44 3.25
N ASN A 18 12.82 -6.67 2.51
CA ASN A 18 14.16 -6.26 2.95
C ASN A 18 14.13 -5.37 4.20
N ALA A 19 13.08 -4.54 4.35
CA ALA A 19 12.86 -3.74 5.55
C ALA A 19 12.52 -4.62 6.77
N LEU A 20 11.72 -5.68 6.57
CA LEU A 20 11.37 -6.65 7.60
C LEU A 20 12.58 -7.49 8.04
N ASP A 21 13.42 -7.90 7.09
CA ASP A 21 14.70 -8.56 7.34
C ASP A 21 15.62 -7.67 8.19
N SER A 22 15.76 -6.40 7.79
CA SER A 22 16.54 -5.39 8.54
C SER A 22 16.00 -5.12 9.95
N ALA A 23 14.69 -5.29 10.16
CA ALA A 23 14.04 -5.17 11.47
C ALA A 23 14.18 -6.44 12.34
N GLY A 24 14.72 -7.54 11.78
CA GLY A 24 14.99 -8.79 12.49
C GLY A 24 13.76 -9.70 12.66
N PHE A 25 12.75 -9.57 11.79
CA PHE A 25 11.62 -10.50 11.79
C PHE A 25 12.03 -11.85 11.21
N LYS A 26 11.56 -12.94 11.85
CA LYS A 26 11.78 -14.31 11.35
C LYS A 26 10.77 -14.70 10.28
N GLY A 27 9.61 -14.06 10.24
CA GLY A 27 8.64 -14.30 9.20
C GLY A 27 7.62 -13.18 9.05
N ALA A 28 6.91 -13.21 7.94
CA ALA A 28 5.83 -12.30 7.61
C ALA A 28 4.73 -13.03 6.86
N VAL A 29 3.51 -12.49 6.91
CA VAL A 29 2.39 -12.99 6.11
C VAL A 29 2.21 -12.14 4.86
N MET A 30 1.66 -12.72 3.81
CA MET A 30 1.27 -12.03 2.59
C MET A 30 0.08 -12.72 1.92
N ASP A 31 -0.61 -12.03 1.02
CA ASP A 31 -1.72 -12.64 0.29
C ASP A 31 -1.22 -13.63 -0.78
N GLY A 32 -1.79 -14.83 -0.81
CA GLY A 32 -1.41 -15.90 -1.75
C GLY A 32 -2.15 -15.83 -3.08
N ARG A 33 -2.28 -14.63 -3.68
CA ARG A 33 -3.05 -14.48 -4.93
C ARG A 33 -2.42 -15.24 -6.09
N PRO A 34 -3.23 -15.81 -7.01
CA PRO A 34 -2.71 -16.57 -8.15
C PRO A 34 -1.68 -15.81 -9.00
N TRP A 35 -1.89 -14.52 -9.25
CA TRP A 35 -0.96 -13.73 -10.05
C TRP A 35 0.36 -13.37 -9.31
N VAL A 36 0.35 -13.38 -7.97
CA VAL A 36 1.55 -13.18 -7.13
C VAL A 36 2.33 -14.49 -7.01
N MET A 37 1.62 -15.60 -6.79
CA MET A 37 2.21 -16.94 -6.65
C MET A 37 2.68 -17.51 -7.99
N GLY A 38 2.01 -17.12 -9.09
CA GLY A 38 2.23 -17.67 -10.42
C GLY A 38 1.77 -19.13 -10.47
N TRP A 39 2.72 -20.05 -10.62
CA TRP A 39 2.48 -21.49 -10.59
C TRP A 39 2.64 -22.10 -9.19
N ARG A 40 3.05 -21.30 -8.20
CA ARG A 40 3.27 -21.74 -6.82
C ARG A 40 1.96 -21.79 -6.05
N GLU A 41 2.01 -22.47 -4.93
CA GLU A 41 0.82 -22.82 -4.15
C GLU A 41 0.93 -22.24 -2.75
N SER A 42 -0.20 -21.79 -2.20
CA SER A 42 -0.18 -21.04 -0.93
C SER A 42 0.09 -21.90 0.30
N SER A 43 0.25 -23.22 0.11
CA SER A 43 0.34 -24.22 1.17
C SER A 43 1.77 -24.62 1.56
N HIS A 44 2.75 -23.82 1.15
CA HIS A 44 4.17 -24.02 1.45
C HIS A 44 4.82 -22.79 2.07
N LEU A 45 5.99 -22.99 2.68
CA LEU A 45 6.76 -21.92 3.30
C LEU A 45 7.74 -21.33 2.27
N TYR A 46 7.74 -20.01 2.14
CA TYR A 46 8.55 -19.32 1.14
C TYR A 46 9.63 -18.43 1.75
N THR A 47 10.66 -18.13 0.97
CA THR A 47 11.65 -17.09 1.25
C THR A 47 11.97 -16.33 -0.04
N TYR A 48 12.23 -15.03 0.06
CA TYR A 48 12.71 -14.22 -1.08
C TYR A 48 14.25 -14.17 -1.15
N GLY A 49 14.94 -14.46 -0.05
CA GLY A 49 16.39 -14.32 0.07
C GLY A 49 17.20 -14.97 -1.06
N ASP A 50 18.31 -14.30 -1.42
CA ASP A 50 19.24 -14.68 -2.50
C ASP A 50 19.96 -16.00 -2.21
N ASP A 51 19.29 -17.13 -2.40
CA ASP A 51 19.92 -18.45 -2.54
C ASP A 51 19.58 -19.05 -3.92
N GLY A 52 20.35 -18.64 -4.95
CA GLY A 52 20.49 -19.33 -6.25
C GLY A 52 19.95 -18.60 -7.50
N PRO A 53 20.73 -18.47 -8.59
CA PRO A 53 20.57 -17.37 -9.56
C PRO A 53 19.58 -17.65 -10.69
N TYR A 54 18.62 -16.74 -10.88
CA TYR A 54 18.14 -16.35 -12.22
C TYR A 54 18.83 -15.07 -12.73
N ALA A 55 20.02 -14.77 -12.22
CA ALA A 55 20.95 -13.89 -12.92
C ALA A 55 21.91 -14.78 -13.71
N CYS A 56 21.72 -14.90 -15.02
CA CYS A 56 22.82 -15.32 -15.89
C CYS A 56 24.02 -14.44 -15.54
N PRO A 57 25.17 -14.99 -15.15
CA PRO A 57 26.37 -14.18 -15.07
C PRO A 57 26.56 -13.63 -16.48
N ILE A 58 26.43 -12.32 -16.65
CA ILE A 58 27.02 -11.68 -17.83
C ILE A 58 28.48 -12.06 -17.72
N GLU A 59 28.95 -12.95 -18.59
CA GLU A 59 30.36 -13.28 -18.69
C GLU A 59 31.09 -11.99 -19.02
N SER A 60 31.56 -11.29 -17.99
CA SER A 60 32.52 -10.23 -18.17
C SER A 60 33.77 -10.94 -18.65
N LYS A 61 34.01 -10.93 -19.96
CA LYS A 61 35.31 -11.27 -20.54
C LYS A 61 36.35 -10.56 -19.69
N GLN A 62 37.19 -11.35 -19.01
CA GLN A 62 38.30 -10.82 -18.24
C GLN A 62 39.23 -10.09 -19.19
N THR A 63 39.05 -8.77 -19.30
CA THR A 63 40.08 -7.89 -19.83
C THR A 63 41.11 -7.75 -18.72
N SER A 64 42.27 -8.33 -18.98
CA SER A 64 43.47 -8.22 -18.16
C SER A 64 43.97 -6.77 -18.14
N GLY A 65 43.32 -5.92 -17.34
CA GLY A 65 43.69 -4.53 -17.10
C GLY A 65 44.18 -4.34 -15.67
N ARG A 66 45.49 -4.13 -15.50
CA ARG A 66 46.10 -3.72 -14.22
C ARG A 66 45.45 -2.42 -13.71
N GLY A 67 44.99 -2.45 -12.46
CA GLY A 67 44.99 -1.27 -11.59
C GLY A 67 43.67 -0.52 -11.43
N ARG A 68 42.83 -0.98 -10.50
CA ARG A 68 42.14 -0.15 -9.50
C ARG A 68 41.38 -1.09 -8.54
N ARG A 69 41.70 -1.02 -7.24
CA ARG A 69 40.98 -1.77 -6.19
C ARG A 69 39.50 -1.38 -6.27
N ALA A 70 38.65 -2.33 -6.67
CA ALA A 70 37.23 -2.27 -6.37
C ALA A 70 37.05 -2.23 -4.85
N PRO A 71 36.03 -1.53 -4.31
CA PRO A 71 35.75 -1.61 -2.90
C PRO A 71 35.47 -3.07 -2.57
N ALA A 72 36.20 -3.60 -1.59
CA ALA A 72 35.97 -4.93 -1.08
C ALA A 72 34.48 -5.06 -0.76
N LYS A 73 33.82 -6.06 -1.35
CA LYS A 73 32.57 -6.57 -0.79
C LYS A 73 32.82 -6.70 0.71
N LEU A 74 32.05 -5.96 1.51
CA LEU A 74 31.97 -6.19 2.93
C LEU A 74 31.49 -7.64 3.06
N ALA A 75 32.44 -8.56 3.19
CA ALA A 75 32.17 -9.89 3.68
C ALA A 75 31.74 -9.66 5.13
N ALA A 76 30.43 -9.53 5.32
CA ALA A 76 29.82 -9.49 6.63
C ALA A 76 30.10 -10.85 7.26
N THR A 77 31.20 -10.92 8.01
CA THR A 77 31.43 -11.93 9.04
C THR A 77 30.47 -11.62 10.18
N GLY A 78 29.23 -12.07 10.00
CA GLY A 78 28.18 -12.16 10.99
C GLY A 78 27.29 -13.29 10.51
N GLU A 79 26.86 -14.16 11.41
CA GLU A 79 25.87 -15.20 11.13
C GLU A 79 24.76 -14.58 10.26
N TYR A 80 24.62 -15.02 9.01
CA TYR A 80 23.49 -14.61 8.18
C TYR A 80 22.24 -15.01 8.96
N GLN A 81 21.58 -14.03 9.60
CA GLN A 81 20.24 -14.25 10.10
C GLN A 81 19.40 -14.61 8.89
N LYS A 82 18.83 -15.81 8.94
CA LYS A 82 18.06 -16.38 7.85
C LYS A 82 16.96 -15.40 7.47
N ALA A 83 16.86 -15.09 6.18
CA ALA A 83 15.88 -14.14 5.67
C ALA A 83 14.45 -14.53 6.10
N PRO A 84 13.53 -13.56 6.26
CA PRO A 84 12.19 -13.82 6.78
C PRO A 84 11.44 -14.87 5.95
N TYR A 85 10.77 -15.80 6.63
CA TYR A 85 9.84 -16.70 5.98
C TYR A 85 8.54 -16.00 5.60
N LEU A 86 7.97 -16.37 4.47
CA LEU A 86 6.69 -15.87 3.97
C LEU A 86 5.63 -16.95 4.13
N LEU A 87 4.58 -16.62 4.88
CA LEU A 87 3.36 -17.41 4.97
C LEU A 87 2.30 -16.78 4.07
N THR A 88 1.85 -17.53 3.08
CA THR A 88 0.92 -17.03 2.07
C THR A 88 -0.51 -17.41 2.41
N ARG A 89 -1.42 -16.45 2.45
CA ARG A 89 -2.85 -16.67 2.69
C ARG A 89 -3.46 -17.51 1.59
N HIS A 90 -4.17 -18.57 1.96
CA HIS A 90 -4.92 -19.38 1.03
C HIS A 90 -6.23 -18.65 0.67
N LEU A 91 -6.23 -17.96 -0.47
CA LEU A 91 -7.27 -17.02 -0.89
C LEU A 91 -8.68 -17.63 -0.83
N GLU A 92 -8.93 -18.72 -1.56
CA GLU A 92 -10.29 -19.27 -1.71
C GLU A 92 -10.90 -19.71 -0.38
N LEU A 93 -10.22 -20.58 0.37
CA LEU A 93 -10.67 -21.03 1.68
C LEU A 93 -10.82 -19.88 2.69
N SER A 94 -10.00 -18.83 2.58
CA SER A 94 -10.13 -17.66 3.45
C SER A 94 -11.40 -16.87 3.09
N ASP A 95 -11.65 -16.63 1.80
CA ASP A 95 -12.80 -15.87 1.29
C ASP A 95 -14.13 -16.62 1.46
N ASP A 96 -14.11 -17.94 1.49
CA ASP A 96 -15.30 -18.77 1.75
C ASP A 96 -15.94 -18.43 3.10
N VAL A 97 -15.12 -18.15 4.11
CA VAL A 97 -15.59 -17.69 5.43
C VAL A 97 -15.64 -16.16 5.50
N GLY A 98 -14.62 -15.47 4.99
CA GLY A 98 -14.51 -14.01 5.06
C GLY A 98 -15.63 -13.27 4.33
N TYR A 99 -15.95 -13.68 3.10
CA TYR A 99 -16.87 -12.96 2.22
C TYR A 99 -18.12 -13.76 1.85
N ARG A 100 -18.00 -15.09 1.68
CA ARG A 100 -19.08 -15.92 1.08
C ARG A 100 -19.97 -16.62 2.09
N PHE A 101 -19.63 -16.59 3.39
CA PHE A 101 -20.31 -17.36 4.42
C PHE A 101 -21.84 -17.17 4.46
N SER A 102 -22.29 -15.91 4.36
CA SER A 102 -23.72 -15.55 4.35
C SER A 102 -24.32 -15.42 2.94
N ASN A 103 -23.56 -15.74 1.88
CA ASN A 103 -23.99 -15.56 0.49
C ASN A 103 -24.86 -16.74 0.03
N THR A 104 -26.18 -16.57 0.06
CA THR A 104 -27.16 -17.58 -0.37
C THR A 104 -27.08 -17.96 -1.86
N GLY A 105 -26.44 -17.13 -2.69
CA GLY A 105 -26.23 -17.39 -4.11
C GLY A 105 -24.95 -18.17 -4.42
N TRP A 106 -24.07 -18.39 -3.44
CA TRP A 106 -22.86 -19.19 -3.61
C TRP A 106 -23.17 -20.68 -3.53
N SER A 107 -22.58 -21.49 -4.41
CA SER A 107 -22.84 -22.93 -4.48
C SER A 107 -22.41 -23.70 -3.22
N GLY A 108 -21.53 -23.13 -2.40
CA GLY A 108 -21.12 -23.69 -1.11
C GLY A 108 -22.03 -23.33 0.06
N PHE A 109 -23.08 -22.52 -0.15
CA PHE A 109 -24.00 -22.13 0.92
C PHE A 109 -25.07 -23.20 1.19
N PRO A 110 -25.40 -23.49 2.46
CA PRO A 110 -24.74 -22.99 3.68
C PRO A 110 -23.42 -23.72 3.96
N LEU A 111 -22.42 -22.99 4.47
CA LEU A 111 -21.11 -23.54 4.82
C LEU A 111 -21.11 -24.14 6.23
N TYR A 112 -20.99 -25.46 6.31
CA TYR A 112 -20.87 -26.18 7.59
C TYR A 112 -19.41 -26.38 8.00
N ALA A 113 -19.14 -26.38 9.31
CA ALA A 113 -17.80 -26.59 9.87
C ALA A 113 -17.19 -27.93 9.45
N ALA A 114 -17.99 -29.01 9.40
CA ALA A 114 -17.53 -30.33 8.96
C ALA A 114 -17.10 -30.33 7.49
N THR A 115 -17.91 -29.70 6.61
CA THR A 115 -17.59 -29.55 5.19
C THR A 115 -16.31 -28.74 4.99
N TYR A 116 -16.17 -27.63 5.71
CA TYR A 116 -14.98 -26.78 5.64
C TYR A 116 -13.72 -27.49 6.16
N ALA A 117 -13.84 -28.26 7.25
CA ALA A 117 -12.74 -29.07 7.78
C ALA A 117 -12.31 -30.18 6.81
N ASP A 118 -13.25 -30.85 6.13
CA ASP A 118 -12.96 -31.83 5.07
C ASP A 118 -12.21 -31.18 3.88
N TRP A 119 -12.61 -29.97 3.47
CA TRP A 119 -11.90 -29.23 2.42
C TRP A 119 -10.46 -28.88 2.83
N ILE A 120 -10.26 -28.39 4.06
CA ILE A 120 -8.93 -28.11 4.60
C ILE A 120 -8.08 -29.39 4.64
N ALA A 121 -8.63 -30.50 5.15
CA ALA A 121 -7.90 -31.75 5.29
C ALA A 121 -7.49 -32.38 3.94
N ARG A 122 -8.28 -32.14 2.88
CA ARG A 122 -8.00 -32.64 1.52
C ARG A 122 -7.13 -31.70 0.69
N THR A 123 -6.93 -30.46 1.16
CA THR A 123 -6.09 -29.50 0.46
C THR A 123 -4.64 -29.96 0.58
N TRP A 124 -3.92 -29.91 -0.54
CA TRP A 124 -2.57 -30.41 -0.62
C TRP A 124 -1.55 -29.37 -0.11
N GLY A 125 -0.45 -29.86 0.46
CA GLY A 125 0.67 -29.03 0.92
C GLY A 125 1.06 -29.32 2.37
N ASP A 126 1.93 -28.47 2.92
CA ASP A 126 2.49 -28.65 4.25
C ASP A 126 1.62 -28.03 5.35
N PHE A 127 1.03 -26.87 5.06
CA PHE A 127 0.10 -26.16 5.93
C PHE A 127 -0.85 -25.28 5.12
N LEU A 128 -1.87 -24.74 5.78
CA LEU A 128 -2.74 -23.71 5.22
C LEU A 128 -2.77 -22.50 6.14
N PHE A 129 -2.50 -21.31 5.60
CA PHE A 129 -2.69 -20.05 6.33
C PHE A 129 -4.02 -19.43 5.91
N LEU A 130 -4.95 -19.35 6.86
CA LEU A 130 -6.27 -18.73 6.67
C LEU A 130 -6.25 -17.34 7.32
N GLY A 131 -6.66 -16.33 6.56
CA GLY A 131 -6.66 -14.93 7.00
C GLY A 131 -8.05 -14.32 6.94
N TRP A 132 -8.54 -13.86 8.09
CA TRP A 132 -9.86 -13.21 8.25
C TRP A 132 -9.72 -11.93 9.07
N ASP A 133 -10.45 -10.90 8.67
CA ASP A 133 -10.66 -9.72 9.51
C ASP A 133 -11.47 -10.10 10.75
N PHE A 134 -11.21 -9.43 11.88
CA PHE A 134 -12.00 -9.67 13.10
C PHE A 134 -13.47 -9.30 12.91
N GLU A 135 -13.73 -8.27 12.10
CA GLU A 135 -15.04 -7.77 11.71
C GLU A 135 -15.84 -8.80 10.89
N THR A 136 -15.20 -9.84 10.35
CA THR A 136 -15.88 -11.00 9.77
C THR A 136 -16.93 -11.57 10.72
N PHE A 137 -16.63 -11.58 12.02
CA PHE A 137 -17.43 -12.22 13.06
C PHE A 137 -18.31 -11.22 13.80
N GLY A 138 -19.55 -11.03 13.33
CA GLY A 138 -20.57 -10.22 13.98
C GLY A 138 -20.92 -8.93 13.22
N GLU A 139 -19.99 -8.37 12.45
CA GLU A 139 -20.22 -7.18 11.63
C GLU A 139 -20.53 -7.56 10.18
N HIS A 140 -19.60 -8.20 9.47
CA HIS A 140 -19.84 -8.68 8.09
C HIS A 140 -20.82 -9.85 8.07
N HIS A 141 -20.60 -10.86 8.91
CA HIS A 141 -21.56 -11.95 9.13
C HIS A 141 -22.17 -11.79 10.51
N ARG A 142 -23.42 -11.33 10.55
CA ARG A 142 -24.17 -11.11 11.78
C ARG A 142 -24.43 -12.42 12.52
N GLN A 143 -24.77 -12.36 13.81
CA GLN A 143 -24.98 -13.56 14.63
C GLN A 143 -26.02 -14.54 14.06
N ASP A 144 -27.07 -14.05 13.41
CA ASP A 144 -28.14 -14.83 12.79
C ASP A 144 -27.70 -15.63 11.55
N SER A 145 -26.52 -15.33 10.97
CA SER A 145 -25.91 -16.14 9.91
C SER A 145 -25.46 -17.54 10.37
N GLY A 146 -25.29 -17.73 11.69
CA GLY A 146 -24.72 -18.95 12.25
C GLY A 146 -23.19 -18.99 12.29
N ILE A 147 -22.50 -17.87 12.00
CA ILE A 147 -21.02 -17.81 11.98
C ILE A 147 -20.39 -18.16 13.34
N PHE A 148 -21.04 -17.81 14.45
CA PHE A 148 -20.53 -18.13 15.78
C PHE A 148 -20.66 -19.62 16.11
N GLU A 149 -21.74 -20.26 15.68
CA GLU A 149 -21.96 -21.70 15.79
C GLU A 149 -20.93 -22.45 14.95
N PHE A 150 -20.66 -21.97 13.73
CA PHE A 150 -19.58 -22.48 12.87
C PHE A 150 -18.22 -22.39 13.58
N MET A 151 -17.86 -21.22 14.13
CA MET A 151 -16.58 -21.03 14.81
C MET A 151 -16.43 -21.86 16.08
N ARG A 152 -17.52 -22.11 16.82
CA ARG A 152 -17.51 -23.02 17.99
C ARG A 152 -17.29 -24.47 17.59
N ALA A 153 -17.85 -24.91 16.46
CA ALA A 153 -17.73 -26.28 15.98
C ALA A 153 -16.38 -26.56 15.27
N LEU A 154 -15.82 -25.54 14.58
CA LEU A 154 -14.66 -25.69 13.71
C LEU A 154 -13.45 -26.39 14.35
N PRO A 155 -12.99 -26.04 15.58
CA PRO A 155 -11.85 -26.73 16.18
C PRO A 155 -12.07 -28.24 16.38
N GLY A 156 -13.30 -28.64 16.74
CA GLY A 156 -13.67 -30.04 16.92
C GLY A 156 -13.69 -30.80 15.60
N GLU A 157 -14.23 -30.18 14.56
CA GLU A 157 -14.27 -30.75 13.20
C GLU A 157 -12.86 -30.89 12.60
N LEU A 158 -11.99 -29.88 12.76
CA LEU A 158 -10.59 -29.96 12.34
C LEU A 158 -9.86 -31.12 13.02
N ALA A 159 -10.03 -31.28 14.33
CA ALA A 159 -9.41 -32.37 15.08
C ALA A 159 -9.89 -33.76 14.61
N GLN A 160 -11.20 -33.90 14.31
CA GLN A 160 -11.76 -35.15 13.77
C GLN A 160 -11.21 -35.51 12.40
N HIS A 161 -10.90 -34.51 11.57
CA HIS A 161 -10.27 -34.70 10.26
C HIS A 161 -8.74 -34.78 10.34
N GLY A 162 -8.15 -34.84 11.54
CA GLY A 162 -6.70 -34.96 11.74
C GLY A 162 -5.92 -33.68 11.41
N VAL A 163 -6.60 -32.53 11.31
CA VAL A 163 -5.98 -31.24 11.02
C VAL A 163 -5.46 -30.63 12.32
N GLN A 164 -4.16 -30.36 12.36
CA GLN A 164 -3.50 -29.68 13.48
C GLN A 164 -3.48 -28.17 13.24
N THR A 165 -3.93 -27.39 14.23
CA THR A 165 -3.77 -25.93 14.23
C THR A 165 -2.42 -25.55 14.83
N LEU A 166 -1.69 -24.67 14.16
CA LEU A 166 -0.34 -24.23 14.54
C LEU A 166 -0.26 -22.71 14.50
N THR A 167 0.55 -22.13 15.38
CA THR A 167 0.95 -20.72 15.28
C THR A 167 1.93 -20.52 14.13
N PRO A 168 2.05 -19.30 13.56
CA PRO A 168 3.03 -19.03 12.52
C PRO A 168 4.48 -19.37 12.92
N GLY A 169 4.83 -19.18 14.20
CA GLY A 169 6.15 -19.56 14.72
C GLY A 169 6.39 -21.08 14.74
N GLU A 170 5.36 -21.87 15.06
CA GLU A 170 5.44 -23.34 15.02
C GLU A 170 5.49 -23.87 13.59
N VAL A 171 4.76 -23.26 12.65
CA VAL A 171 4.87 -23.56 11.21
C VAL A 171 6.31 -23.34 10.74
N ILE A 172 6.92 -22.19 11.06
CA ILE A 172 8.31 -21.90 10.74
C ILE A 172 9.27 -22.92 11.39
N ALA A 173 9.04 -23.30 12.65
CA ALA A 173 9.89 -24.27 13.33
C ALA A 173 9.79 -25.68 12.70
N LYS A 174 8.61 -26.07 12.21
CA LYS A 174 8.32 -27.39 11.63
C LYS A 174 8.77 -27.50 10.18
N PHE A 175 8.55 -26.46 9.37
CA PHE A 175 8.76 -26.47 7.92
C PHE A 175 9.88 -25.55 7.44
N GLY A 176 10.56 -24.84 8.35
CA GLY A 176 11.65 -23.91 8.01
C GLY A 176 12.97 -24.57 7.61
N ALA A 177 13.06 -25.90 7.54
CA ALA A 177 14.26 -26.59 7.07
C ALA A 177 14.53 -26.24 5.59
N PRO A 178 15.79 -26.07 5.15
CA PRO A 178 16.12 -25.69 3.76
C PRO A 178 15.52 -26.60 2.68
N THR A 179 15.25 -27.86 3.01
CA THR A 179 14.62 -28.85 2.12
C THR A 179 13.12 -28.63 1.89
N SER A 180 12.47 -27.86 2.77
CA SER A 180 11.01 -27.64 2.79
C SER A 180 10.62 -26.18 2.53
N THR A 181 11.62 -25.34 2.24
CA THR A 181 11.43 -23.91 2.00
C THR A 181 11.65 -23.61 0.53
N HIS A 182 10.74 -22.85 -0.07
CA HIS A 182 10.75 -22.57 -1.50
C HIS A 182 11.05 -21.09 -1.79
N HIS A 183 11.58 -20.82 -2.97
CA HIS A 183 11.83 -19.45 -3.40
C HIS A 183 10.57 -18.81 -4.02
N LEU A 184 10.16 -17.65 -3.49
CA LEU A 184 9.06 -16.83 -4.03
C LEU A 184 9.62 -15.47 -4.48
N PRO A 185 9.70 -15.19 -5.79
CA PRO A 185 10.13 -13.88 -6.28
C PRO A 185 9.06 -12.84 -5.94
N LEU A 186 9.43 -11.85 -5.11
CA LEU A 186 8.54 -10.77 -4.75
C LEU A 186 8.53 -9.67 -5.82
N PRO A 187 7.37 -9.04 -6.09
CA PRO A 187 7.29 -7.93 -7.02
C PRO A 187 7.97 -6.68 -6.46
N ILE A 188 8.43 -5.83 -7.38
CA ILE A 188 9.00 -4.52 -7.05
C ILE A 188 7.89 -3.58 -6.57
N TYR A 189 6.71 -3.66 -7.19
CA TYR A 189 5.53 -2.91 -6.78
C TYR A 189 4.77 -3.68 -5.68
N PRO A 190 4.22 -3.01 -4.67
CA PRO A 190 3.52 -3.69 -3.59
C PRO A 190 2.25 -4.39 -4.06
N THR A 191 2.02 -5.57 -3.47
CA THR A 191 0.77 -6.32 -3.51
C THR A 191 0.02 -6.08 -2.22
N THR A 192 -1.28 -6.31 -2.20
CA THR A 192 -2.14 -6.27 -1.02
C THR A 192 -3.16 -7.41 -1.11
N TRP A 193 -3.79 -7.78 0.01
CA TRP A 193 -4.95 -8.67 -0.02
C TRP A 193 -6.25 -7.97 -0.43
N ALA A 194 -6.28 -6.64 -0.53
CA ALA A 194 -7.48 -5.88 -0.83
C ALA A 194 -7.81 -5.86 -2.34
N GLY A 195 -9.10 -5.79 -2.67
CA GLY A 195 -9.59 -5.66 -4.05
C GLY A 195 -9.06 -6.73 -5.02
N SER A 196 -8.43 -6.32 -6.13
CA SER A 196 -7.73 -7.22 -7.09
C SER A 196 -6.29 -7.56 -6.68
N GLY A 197 -5.81 -6.98 -5.58
CA GLY A 197 -4.55 -7.28 -4.93
C GLY A 197 -3.40 -6.35 -5.31
N GLY A 198 -3.64 -5.40 -6.20
CA GLY A 198 -2.70 -4.32 -6.48
C GLY A 198 -3.06 -3.05 -5.71
N MET A 199 -2.19 -2.04 -5.84
CA MET A 199 -2.35 -0.77 -5.15
C MET A 199 -3.49 0.10 -5.70
N GLU A 200 -4.17 -0.30 -6.77
CA GLU A 200 -5.38 0.35 -7.30
C GLU A 200 -6.53 0.43 -6.29
N PHE A 201 -6.53 -0.39 -5.25
CA PHE A 201 -7.49 -0.28 -4.16
C PHE A 201 -7.25 1.00 -3.34
N PHE A 202 -5.99 1.30 -3.04
CA PHE A 202 -5.59 2.46 -2.23
C PHE A 202 -5.21 3.70 -3.05
N LEU A 203 -4.95 3.56 -4.36
CA LEU A 203 -4.44 4.62 -5.25
C LEU A 203 -5.19 4.69 -6.59
N GLY A 204 -6.40 4.15 -6.63
CA GLY A 204 -7.21 4.06 -7.85
C GLY A 204 -7.85 5.38 -8.30
N ASN A 205 -7.94 6.38 -7.43
CA ASN A 205 -8.51 7.69 -7.76
C ASN A 205 -7.56 8.87 -7.42
N SER A 206 -7.86 10.04 -7.97
CA SER A 206 -7.03 11.24 -7.81
C SER A 206 -7.01 11.77 -6.37
N ALA A 207 -8.09 11.59 -5.61
CA ALA A 207 -8.18 12.00 -4.22
C ALA A 207 -7.21 11.20 -3.35
N GLN A 208 -7.24 9.87 -3.47
CA GLN A 208 -6.30 8.94 -2.84
C GLN A 208 -4.85 9.28 -3.16
N GLN A 209 -4.52 9.49 -4.44
CA GLN A 209 -3.17 9.86 -4.86
C GLN A 209 -2.71 11.19 -4.25
N THR A 210 -3.60 12.18 -4.17
CA THR A 210 -3.31 13.47 -3.53
C THR A 210 -3.06 13.32 -2.03
N ILE A 211 -3.87 12.51 -1.34
CA ILE A 211 -3.69 12.23 0.10
C ILE A 211 -2.37 11.50 0.35
N LEU A 212 -2.00 10.50 -0.47
CA LEU A 212 -0.70 9.82 -0.34
C LEU A 212 0.48 10.80 -0.50
N GLN A 213 0.41 11.74 -1.44
CA GLN A 213 1.42 12.78 -1.61
C GLN A 213 1.51 13.67 -0.36
N LEU A 214 0.36 14.07 0.20
CA LEU A 214 0.28 14.85 1.41
C LEU A 214 0.83 14.11 2.64
N MET A 215 0.51 12.81 2.81
CA MET A 215 1.11 11.94 3.82
C MET A 215 2.64 11.94 3.70
N SER A 216 3.16 11.79 2.48
CA SER A 216 4.60 11.78 2.21
C SER A 216 5.26 13.11 2.55
N HIS A 217 4.60 14.24 2.24
CA HIS A 217 5.08 15.58 2.62
C HIS A 217 5.08 15.77 4.14
N VAL A 218 4.03 15.35 4.85
CA VAL A 218 3.93 15.46 6.31
C VAL A 218 5.02 14.63 6.98
N TYR A 219 5.20 13.38 6.55
CA TYR A 219 6.28 12.53 7.04
C TYR A 219 7.67 13.13 6.78
N GLY A 220 7.91 13.63 5.56
CA GLY A 220 9.16 14.31 5.21
C GLY A 220 9.42 15.54 6.08
N MET A 221 8.40 16.38 6.28
CA MET A 221 8.46 17.57 7.13
C MET A 221 8.77 17.19 8.58
N ALA A 222 8.05 16.22 9.14
CA ALA A 222 8.26 15.75 10.51
C ALA A 222 9.69 15.24 10.72
N ARG A 223 10.24 14.47 9.78
CA ARG A 223 11.66 14.05 9.84
C ARG A 223 12.64 15.21 9.87
N LEU A 224 12.36 16.31 9.18
CA LEU A 224 13.22 17.50 9.18
C LEU A 224 13.15 18.29 10.49
N THR A 225 12.06 18.18 11.24
CA THR A 225 11.95 18.82 12.56
C THR A 225 12.85 18.18 13.62
N GLU A 226 13.32 16.95 13.38
CA GLU A 226 14.07 16.14 14.36
C GLU A 226 13.31 15.95 15.70
N ASN A 227 11.98 16.21 15.71
CA ASN A 227 11.12 16.04 16.87
C ASN A 227 10.41 14.67 16.81
N PRO A 228 10.65 13.77 17.78
CA PRO A 228 10.05 12.44 17.79
C PRO A 228 8.52 12.47 17.90
N ASP A 229 7.93 13.45 18.59
CA ASP A 229 6.48 13.54 18.77
C ASP A 229 5.77 13.92 17.45
N LEU A 230 6.40 14.80 16.66
CA LEU A 230 5.90 15.17 15.33
C LEU A 230 6.09 14.05 14.32
N LEU A 231 7.15 13.25 14.47
CA LEU A 231 7.35 12.06 13.66
C LEU A 231 6.29 11.00 13.97
N ASP A 232 5.99 10.77 15.25
CA ASP A 232 4.91 9.86 15.66
C ASP A 232 3.57 10.32 15.07
N LEU A 233 3.20 11.59 15.25
CA LEU A 233 1.98 12.16 14.65
C LEU A 233 1.91 11.97 13.13
N ALA A 234 3.04 12.14 12.42
CA ALA A 234 3.10 11.92 10.99
C ALA A 234 2.89 10.44 10.62
N ILE A 235 3.33 9.50 11.46
CA ILE A 235 3.07 8.07 11.30
C ILE A 235 1.58 7.75 11.51
N TRP A 236 0.94 8.35 12.52
CA TRP A 236 -0.52 8.24 12.72
C TRP A 236 -1.30 8.75 11.50
N LEU A 237 -0.89 9.88 10.92
CA LEU A 237 -1.52 10.40 9.71
C LEU A 237 -1.26 9.54 8.46
N ALA A 238 -0.29 8.63 8.48
CA ALA A 238 0.07 7.77 7.36
C ALA A 238 -0.68 6.41 7.35
N GLN A 239 -1.73 6.24 8.18
CA GLN A 239 -2.55 5.04 8.17
C GLN A 239 -3.27 4.83 6.83
N SER A 240 -3.32 3.57 6.37
CA SER A 240 -3.96 3.18 5.09
C SER A 240 -5.48 3.40 5.10
N ASP A 241 -6.11 3.39 6.27
CA ASP A 241 -7.55 3.66 6.46
C ASP A 241 -7.95 5.01 5.85
N ASN A 242 -7.08 6.02 5.94
CA ASN A 242 -7.33 7.33 5.35
C ASN A 242 -7.45 7.27 3.80
N LEU A 243 -6.81 6.29 3.16
CA LEU A 243 -6.95 6.03 1.72
C LEU A 243 -8.12 5.10 1.42
N HIS A 244 -8.35 4.10 2.27
CA HIS A 244 -9.47 3.17 2.14
C HIS A 244 -10.81 3.91 2.26
N LEU A 245 -10.95 4.83 3.21
CA LEU A 245 -12.17 5.60 3.48
C LEU A 245 -12.68 6.40 2.28
N ILE A 246 -11.79 6.78 1.36
CA ILE A 246 -12.12 7.59 0.18
C ILE A 246 -11.99 6.82 -1.14
N GLN A 247 -11.92 5.49 -1.07
CA GLN A 247 -11.89 4.63 -2.26
C GLN A 247 -13.13 4.88 -3.13
N TRP A 248 -14.28 5.13 -2.51
CA TRP A 248 -15.55 5.39 -3.19
C TRP A 248 -15.56 6.64 -4.09
N PHE A 249 -14.60 7.57 -3.92
CA PHE A 249 -14.61 8.83 -4.65
C PHE A 249 -14.43 8.63 -6.16
N GLY A 250 -15.49 8.94 -6.92
CA GLY A 250 -15.52 8.76 -8.38
C GLY A 250 -15.59 7.29 -8.84
N ARG A 251 -15.89 6.35 -7.94
CA ARG A 251 -15.98 4.91 -8.21
C ARG A 251 -17.35 4.35 -7.80
N SER A 252 -17.68 3.17 -8.29
CA SER A 252 -18.88 2.42 -7.95
C SER A 252 -18.58 0.91 -7.85
N GLY A 253 -19.47 0.17 -7.19
CA GLY A 253 -19.36 -1.27 -6.98
C GLY A 253 -19.14 -1.65 -5.52
N PRO A 254 -19.06 -2.98 -5.22
CA PRO A 254 -19.06 -3.49 -3.85
C PRO A 254 -17.93 -2.92 -2.98
N GLU A 255 -16.73 -2.74 -3.53
CA GLU A 255 -15.59 -2.15 -2.81
C GLU A 255 -15.83 -0.68 -2.43
N ALA A 256 -16.46 0.09 -3.33
CA ALA A 256 -16.81 1.48 -3.07
C ALA A 256 -17.94 1.58 -2.03
N GLU A 257 -18.89 0.64 -2.03
CA GLU A 257 -19.96 0.59 -1.05
C GLU A 257 -19.42 0.29 0.36
N VAL A 258 -18.43 -0.61 0.49
CA VAL A 258 -17.75 -0.88 1.77
C VAL A 258 -17.01 0.36 2.27
N SER A 259 -16.24 1.02 1.40
CA SER A 259 -15.56 2.27 1.75
C SER A 259 -16.55 3.38 2.17
N ALA A 260 -17.68 3.50 1.47
CA ALA A 260 -18.73 4.46 1.79
C ALA A 260 -19.44 4.14 3.12
N TYR A 261 -19.59 2.85 3.46
CA TYR A 261 -20.16 2.40 4.73
C TYR A 261 -19.36 2.91 5.94
N PHE A 262 -18.03 2.91 5.84
CA PHE A 262 -17.15 3.43 6.90
C PHE A 262 -17.13 4.96 6.99
N THR A 263 -17.62 5.68 5.98
CA THR A 263 -17.71 7.14 6.03
C THR A 263 -18.87 7.56 6.93
N PRO A 264 -18.64 8.35 8.00
CA PRO A 264 -19.68 8.76 8.93
C PRO A 264 -20.89 9.38 8.22
N ARG A 265 -22.10 9.04 8.67
CA ARG A 265 -23.34 9.47 8.00
C ARG A 265 -23.45 10.99 7.92
N GLU A 266 -23.03 11.67 8.96
CA GLU A 266 -23.05 13.14 9.09
C GLU A 266 -22.12 13.83 8.10
N TRP A 267 -21.08 13.13 7.60
CA TRP A 267 -20.15 13.72 6.63
C TRP A 267 -20.79 13.81 5.25
N TRP A 268 -21.71 12.91 4.92
CA TRP A 268 -22.41 12.92 3.64
C TRP A 268 -23.23 14.19 3.43
N ASP A 269 -23.64 14.88 4.49
CA ASP A 269 -24.31 16.19 4.42
C ASP A 269 -23.42 17.28 3.81
N LEU A 270 -22.10 17.14 3.90
CA LEU A 270 -21.14 18.07 3.28
C LEU A 270 -21.04 17.88 1.76
N GLY A 271 -21.42 16.70 1.26
CA GLY A 271 -21.23 16.28 -0.11
C GLY A 271 -19.82 15.73 -0.40
N PRO A 272 -19.68 14.88 -1.43
CA PRO A 272 -18.48 14.08 -1.65
C PRO A 272 -17.22 14.92 -1.86
N ASP A 273 -17.30 15.97 -2.69
CA ASP A 273 -16.16 16.86 -2.95
C ASP A 273 -15.68 17.58 -1.69
N ARG A 274 -16.62 17.93 -0.80
CA ARG A 274 -16.29 18.64 0.44
C ARG A 274 -15.63 17.72 1.45
N ILE A 275 -16.05 16.46 1.54
CA ILE A 275 -15.39 15.45 2.39
C ILE A 275 -13.92 15.34 1.99
N ILE A 276 -13.63 15.17 0.69
CA ILE A 276 -12.27 15.07 0.19
C ILE A 276 -11.48 16.35 0.49
N HIS A 277 -12.08 17.52 0.26
CA HIS A 277 -11.44 18.80 0.55
C HIS A 277 -11.05 18.92 2.02
N GLU A 278 -11.95 18.61 2.95
CA GLU A 278 -11.68 18.69 4.39
C GLU A 278 -10.61 17.70 4.83
N GLN A 279 -10.61 16.47 4.28
CA GLN A 279 -9.54 15.52 4.54
C GLN A 279 -8.18 16.05 4.07
N GLN A 280 -8.09 16.67 2.90
CA GLN A 280 -6.86 17.31 2.43
C GLN A 280 -6.41 18.44 3.37
N GLN A 281 -7.35 19.21 3.92
CA GLN A 281 -7.02 20.30 4.85
C GLN A 281 -6.40 19.81 6.15
N VAL A 282 -6.70 18.59 6.62
CA VAL A 282 -6.02 18.01 7.79
C VAL A 282 -4.50 17.96 7.58
N TYR A 283 -4.05 17.46 6.43
CA TYR A 283 -2.62 17.38 6.10
C TYR A 283 -2.01 18.75 5.82
N ILE A 284 -2.72 19.63 5.09
CA ILE A 284 -2.23 20.98 4.80
C ILE A 284 -2.05 21.80 6.08
N ASN A 285 -3.02 21.72 7.01
CA ASN A 285 -2.94 22.40 8.29
C ASN A 285 -1.84 21.81 9.16
N THR A 286 -1.64 20.49 9.13
CA THR A 286 -0.52 19.83 9.81
C THR A 286 0.82 20.35 9.30
N LEU A 287 1.02 20.43 7.98
CA LEU A 287 2.24 20.98 7.38
C LEU A 287 2.52 22.41 7.84
N ARG A 288 1.49 23.27 7.83
CA ARG A 288 1.59 24.65 8.32
C ARG A 288 1.92 24.72 9.82
N ALA A 289 1.34 23.82 10.61
CA ALA A 289 1.60 23.74 12.04
C ALA A 289 3.02 23.21 12.37
N MET A 290 3.60 22.38 11.49
CA MET A 290 4.96 21.86 11.64
C MET A 290 6.04 22.85 11.22
N GLU A 291 5.73 23.81 10.34
CA GLU A 291 6.70 24.77 9.80
C GLU A 291 7.54 25.52 10.87
N PRO A 292 6.97 26.01 12.00
CA PRO A 292 7.73 26.68 13.05
C PRO A 292 8.75 25.78 13.77
N TYR A 293 8.60 24.46 13.70
CA TYR A 293 9.49 23.49 14.33
C TYR A 293 10.69 23.13 13.48
N LEU A 294 10.79 23.66 12.25
CA LEU A 294 11.96 23.44 11.42
C LEU A 294 13.20 24.11 12.03
N PRO A 295 14.35 23.42 12.05
CA PRO A 295 15.59 23.98 12.57
C PRO A 295 15.91 25.33 11.93
N ALA A 296 16.30 26.33 12.73
CA ALA A 296 16.57 27.71 12.27
C ALA A 296 17.61 27.83 11.14
N ARG A 297 18.41 26.78 10.90
CA ARG A 297 19.32 26.65 9.73
C ARG A 297 18.56 26.57 8.39
N MET A 298 17.31 26.09 8.38
CA MET A 298 16.45 26.01 7.20
C MET A 298 15.50 27.21 7.08
N ALA A 299 15.17 27.88 8.20
CA ALA A 299 14.38 29.10 8.22
C ALA A 299 15.10 30.35 7.65
N ARG A 300 16.41 30.26 7.35
CA ARG A 300 17.16 31.32 6.66
C ARG A 300 17.07 31.17 5.15
N ARG A 301 15.91 31.50 4.58
CA ARG A 301 15.80 32.05 3.22
C ARG A 301 14.85 33.25 3.21
N GLU A 302 15.48 34.40 3.49
CA GLU A 302 15.11 35.79 3.18
C GLU A 302 13.93 36.44 3.94
N PRO A 303 14.18 37.64 4.48
CA PRO A 303 14.02 38.82 3.62
C PRO A 303 15.19 39.80 3.72
N HIS A 304 15.90 40.07 2.60
CA HIS A 304 16.78 41.23 2.54
C HIS A 304 16.57 42.14 1.31
N LYS A 305 15.66 43.10 1.55
CA LYS A 305 15.62 44.53 1.16
C LYS A 305 15.82 44.95 -0.31
N PRO A 306 14.93 45.81 -0.85
CA PRO A 306 15.13 46.41 -2.17
C PRO A 306 16.28 47.43 -2.12
N PRO A 307 17.11 47.56 -3.18
CA PRO A 307 18.05 48.67 -3.27
C PRO A 307 17.28 49.94 -3.67
N THR A 308 17.03 50.81 -2.69
CA THR A 308 16.81 52.23 -2.94
C THR A 308 18.13 52.90 -3.34
N LYS A 309 18.22 53.42 -4.57
CA LYS A 309 18.56 54.82 -4.91
C LYS A 309 18.80 54.96 -6.41
N SER A 310 18.01 55.83 -7.01
CA SER A 310 18.16 56.38 -8.36
C SER A 310 19.43 57.24 -8.50
N PRO A 311 20.03 57.33 -9.70
CA PRO A 311 20.80 58.49 -10.11
C PRO A 311 20.06 59.32 -11.16
N ARG A 312 20.20 60.63 -10.98
CA ARG A 312 19.70 61.76 -11.76
C ARG A 312 19.88 61.64 -13.28
N ARG A 313 18.87 62.16 -13.98
CA ARG A 313 18.88 62.68 -15.37
C ARG A 313 20.22 63.34 -15.76
N LYS A 314 20.75 62.98 -16.93
CA LYS A 314 21.36 63.92 -17.88
C LYS A 314 20.59 63.82 -19.21
N ARG A 315 20.36 64.99 -19.80
CA ARG A 315 19.57 65.30 -20.99
C ARG A 315 20.55 65.62 -22.12
N GLU A 316 20.19 65.26 -23.36
CA GLU A 316 20.70 65.69 -24.70
C GLU A 316 20.68 64.44 -25.60
N GLU A 317 20.19 64.38 -26.84
CA GLU A 317 19.43 65.26 -27.76
C GLU A 317 18.93 64.30 -28.88
N ALA A 318 17.64 64.33 -29.22
CA ALA A 318 17.09 64.61 -30.55
C ALA A 318 17.50 63.67 -31.71
N ALA A 319 16.55 62.82 -32.14
CA ALA A 319 16.32 62.51 -33.57
C ALA A 319 14.88 61.98 -33.73
N GLU A 320 14.02 62.81 -34.31
CA GLU A 320 12.70 62.45 -34.84
C GLU A 320 12.86 61.51 -36.04
N VAL A 321 12.04 60.46 -36.13
CA VAL A 321 11.41 60.07 -37.40
C VAL A 321 9.98 59.60 -37.12
N GLU A 322 9.11 60.11 -37.96
CA GLU A 322 7.67 60.25 -37.88
C GLU A 322 6.91 59.05 -38.48
N VAL A 323 5.82 58.66 -37.79
CA VAL A 323 4.51 58.17 -38.28
C VAL A 323 4.44 56.95 -39.22
N ARG A 324 3.66 55.94 -38.79
CA ARG A 324 2.41 55.49 -39.46
C ARG A 324 1.60 54.53 -38.58
N LYS A 325 0.41 54.96 -38.16
CA LYS A 325 -0.71 54.08 -37.75
C LYS A 325 -1.46 53.61 -39.00
N PRO A 326 -2.23 52.52 -38.89
CA PRO A 326 -3.65 52.72 -39.20
C PRO A 326 -4.63 52.05 -38.22
N HIS A 327 -5.68 52.83 -38.01
CA HIS A 327 -7.07 52.61 -37.60
C HIS A 327 -7.66 51.23 -37.24
N HIS A 328 -8.49 51.32 -36.19
CA HIS A 328 -9.69 50.57 -35.78
C HIS A 328 -10.43 49.71 -36.82
N ASN A 329 -10.97 48.58 -36.35
CA ASN A 329 -12.43 48.44 -36.31
C ASN A 329 -12.93 47.44 -35.23
N LEU A 330 -14.02 47.83 -34.57
CA LEU A 330 -14.83 47.04 -33.64
C LEU A 330 -15.72 46.06 -34.41
N GLY A 331 -15.97 44.87 -33.84
CA GLY A 331 -16.91 43.91 -34.40
C GLY A 331 -17.27 42.82 -33.39
N ASN A 332 -18.43 43.01 -32.74
CA ASN A 332 -19.15 42.05 -31.92
C ASN A 332 -19.38 40.71 -32.65
N ASN A 333 -19.26 39.58 -31.96
CA ASN A 333 -20.34 38.58 -31.85
C ASN A 333 -19.88 37.31 -31.10
N SER A 334 -20.55 37.10 -29.97
CA SER A 334 -20.91 35.81 -29.40
C SER A 334 -21.53 34.84 -30.43
N VAL A 335 -21.27 33.54 -30.31
CA VAL A 335 -22.28 32.45 -30.26
C VAL A 335 -21.59 31.06 -30.25
N GLN A 336 -21.88 30.34 -29.16
CA GLN A 336 -22.09 28.90 -28.94
C GLN A 336 -21.35 27.82 -29.76
N TYR A 337 -20.67 26.93 -29.01
CA TYR A 337 -20.29 25.58 -29.44
C TYR A 337 -21.50 24.62 -29.33
N ARG A 338 -21.87 24.00 -30.45
CA ARG A 338 -22.84 22.90 -30.53
C ARG A 338 -22.08 21.58 -30.78
N LEU A 339 -22.27 20.64 -29.86
CA LEU A 339 -21.91 19.22 -29.95
C LEU A 339 -22.42 18.58 -31.26
N GLN A 340 -21.57 17.79 -31.93
CA GLN A 340 -22.00 16.81 -32.92
C GLN A 340 -21.50 15.41 -32.53
N LYS A 341 -22.48 14.51 -32.39
CA LYS A 341 -22.37 13.06 -32.25
C LYS A 341 -21.95 12.45 -33.60
N HIS A 342 -21.10 11.43 -33.57
CA HIS A 342 -20.87 10.53 -34.70
C HIS A 342 -21.89 9.38 -34.70
N PRO A 343 -22.39 8.93 -35.86
CA PRO A 343 -23.35 7.84 -35.93
C PRO A 343 -22.71 6.49 -36.34
N VAL A 344 -23.32 5.44 -35.75
CA VAL A 344 -23.38 3.99 -36.04
C VAL A 344 -22.09 3.19 -35.99
#